data_AF-A0A2I0UJW7-F1
#
_entry.id   AF-A0A2I0UJW7-F1
#
_cell.length_a   1.000
_cell.length_b   1.000
_cell.length_c   1.000
_cell.angle_alpha   90.00
_cell.angle_beta   90.00
_cell.angle_gamma   90.00
#
_symmetry.space_group_name_H-M   'P 1'
#
loop_
_entity.id
_entity.type
_entity.pdbx_description
1 polymer ?
#
loop_
_entity_poly.entity_id
_entity_poly.type
_entity_poly.pdbx_seq_one_letter_code
_entity_poly.pdbx_strand_id
1 'polypeptide(L)'
;MVEEPTNKGAMPDLILTKKEVWVGNVKLKGSLSCSDHEMVEFKILRAARRVRSKLTTLDFRRADFGLLRDLIGRVTWEKVLERRGAQESWLVFKDHLLQAQESCIPKKKKSDKKARRPAWINKKLQDKLKNKKEAYRGWKQG
;
A
#
# COMPACT_ATOMS: atom_id res chain seq x y z
N MET A 1 -1.18 -23.66 -16.43
CA MET A 1 -0.19 -23.68 -15.32
C MET A 1 1.19 -23.38 -15.91
N VAL A 2 2.30 -23.53 -15.20
CA VAL A 2 3.59 -23.73 -15.88
C VAL A 2 3.57 -25.18 -16.36
N GLU A 3 3.58 -25.40 -17.66
CA GLU A 3 3.39 -26.73 -18.27
C GLU A 3 4.66 -27.27 -18.93
N GLU A 4 5.72 -26.45 -18.95
CA GLU A 4 7.01 -26.78 -19.53
C GLU A 4 8.11 -26.74 -18.44
N PRO A 5 9.13 -27.61 -18.52
CA PRO A 5 10.28 -27.58 -17.62
C PRO A 5 11.00 -26.24 -17.62
N THR A 6 11.37 -25.75 -16.42
CA THR A 6 12.05 -24.46 -16.26
C THR A 6 13.53 -24.59 -15.95
N ASN A 7 14.04 -25.80 -15.67
CA ASN A 7 15.47 -26.07 -15.49
C ASN A 7 15.82 -27.48 -15.97
N LYS A 8 16.44 -27.61 -17.15
CA LYS A 8 17.04 -28.88 -17.66
C LYS A 8 16.13 -30.11 -17.51
N GLY A 9 14.83 -29.97 -17.78
CA GLY A 9 13.84 -31.05 -17.66
C GLY A 9 13.13 -31.16 -16.30
N ALA A 10 13.53 -30.37 -15.30
CA ALA A 10 12.85 -30.22 -14.02
C ALA A 10 11.93 -28.97 -13.99
N MET A 11 10.91 -29.00 -13.11
CA MET A 11 9.94 -27.92 -12.90
C MET A 11 10.00 -27.34 -11.47
N PRO A 12 11.10 -26.69 -11.06
CA PRO A 12 11.20 -26.06 -9.74
C PRO A 12 10.37 -24.77 -9.61
N ASP A 13 9.98 -24.13 -10.71
CA ASP A 13 9.32 -22.82 -10.70
C ASP A 13 7.79 -22.94 -10.74
N LEU A 14 7.12 -22.37 -9.73
CA LEU A 14 5.67 -22.48 -9.54
C LEU A 14 4.98 -21.12 -9.56
N ILE A 15 3.82 -21.05 -10.23
CA ILE A 15 2.88 -19.93 -10.11
C ILE A 15 1.72 -20.37 -9.20
N LEU A 16 1.68 -19.85 -7.98
CA LEU A 16 0.60 -20.12 -7.04
C LEU A 16 -0.50 -19.07 -7.17
N THR A 17 -1.73 -19.51 -7.44
CA THR A 17 -2.92 -18.65 -7.50
C THR A 17 -4.12 -19.31 -6.82
N LYS A 18 -5.00 -18.50 -6.23
CA LYS A 18 -6.25 -19.00 -5.62
C LYS A 18 -7.32 -19.38 -6.66
N LYS A 19 -7.29 -18.79 -7.86
CA LYS A 19 -8.11 -19.22 -9.01
C LYS A 19 -7.30 -19.09 -10.29
N GLU A 20 -7.39 -20.09 -11.16
CA GLU A 20 -6.60 -20.16 -12.39
C GLU A 20 -6.93 -19.02 -13.36
N VAL A 21 -8.20 -18.57 -13.40
CA VAL A 21 -8.68 -17.46 -14.25
C VAL A 21 -7.96 -16.13 -14.05
N TRP A 22 -7.22 -15.94 -12.95
CA TRP A 22 -6.43 -14.71 -12.71
C TRP A 22 -5.07 -14.72 -13.42
N VAL A 23 -4.64 -15.84 -13.97
CA VAL A 23 -3.35 -15.99 -14.62
C VAL A 23 -3.58 -16.41 -16.06
N GLY A 24 -3.04 -15.66 -17.02
CA GLY A 24 -3.14 -15.99 -18.44
C GLY A 24 -1.85 -15.70 -19.18
N ASN A 25 -1.71 -16.20 -20.41
CA ASN A 25 -0.52 -16.03 -21.24
C ASN A 25 0.78 -16.46 -20.51
N VAL A 26 0.77 -17.61 -19.85
CA VAL A 26 1.97 -18.22 -19.26
C VAL A 26 2.83 -18.75 -20.40
N LYS A 27 4.12 -18.40 -20.41
CA LYS A 27 5.10 -18.88 -21.40
C LYS A 27 6.52 -18.79 -20.86
N LEU A 28 7.42 -19.59 -21.41
CA LEU A 28 8.85 -19.47 -21.15
C LEU A 28 9.48 -18.40 -22.06
N LYS A 29 10.49 -17.70 -21.55
CA LYS A 29 11.17 -16.59 -22.26
C LYS A 29 12.67 -16.82 -22.40
N GLY A 30 13.12 -18.06 -22.23
CA GLY A 30 14.53 -18.43 -22.18
C GLY A 30 15.21 -18.01 -20.88
N SER A 31 16.49 -18.37 -20.75
CA SER A 31 17.29 -18.08 -19.56
C SER A 31 17.77 -16.62 -19.52
N LEU A 32 17.88 -16.07 -18.31
CA LEU A 32 18.56 -14.81 -18.07
C LEU A 32 20.05 -15.06 -17.86
N SER A 33 20.89 -14.61 -18.80
CA SER A 33 22.35 -14.73 -18.69
C SER A 33 22.78 -16.20 -18.50
N CYS A 34 23.69 -16.49 -17.58
CA CYS A 34 24.19 -17.83 -17.27
C CYS A 34 23.28 -18.62 -16.31
N SER A 35 22.03 -18.16 -16.08
CA SER A 35 21.09 -18.92 -15.26
C SER A 35 20.71 -20.23 -15.95
N ASP A 36 20.70 -21.30 -15.17
CA ASP A 36 20.16 -22.60 -15.54
C ASP A 36 18.61 -22.65 -15.47
N HIS A 37 17.98 -21.55 -15.03
CA HIS A 37 16.52 -21.39 -15.01
C HIS A 37 16.01 -20.55 -16.18
N GLU A 38 14.92 -21.00 -16.78
CA GLU A 38 14.14 -20.26 -17.76
C GLU A 38 13.17 -19.29 -17.08
N MET A 39 13.04 -18.09 -17.65
CA MET A 39 12.06 -17.13 -17.18
C MET A 39 10.64 -17.57 -17.51
N VAL A 40 9.78 -17.61 -16.49
CA VAL A 40 8.33 -17.74 -16.66
C VAL A 40 7.69 -16.35 -16.80
N GLU A 41 7.16 -16.04 -17.98
CA GLU A 41 6.39 -14.83 -18.25
C GLU A 41 4.89 -15.15 -18.21
N PHE A 42 4.11 -14.42 -17.41
CA PHE A 42 2.66 -14.55 -17.34
C PHE A 42 1.98 -13.19 -17.15
N LYS A 43 0.69 -13.13 -17.49
CA LYS A 43 -0.17 -11.96 -17.27
C LYS A 43 -1.14 -12.24 -16.11
N ILE A 44 -1.19 -11.31 -15.16
CA ILE A 44 -2.22 -11.33 -14.13
C ILE A 44 -3.47 -10.63 -14.70
N LEU A 45 -4.50 -11.41 -14.99
CA LEU A 45 -5.79 -10.96 -15.47
C LEU A 45 -6.59 -10.36 -14.31
N ARG A 46 -6.51 -9.04 -14.12
CA ARG A 46 -7.40 -8.30 -13.21
C ARG A 46 -8.32 -7.41 -14.02
N ALA A 47 -9.62 -7.53 -13.81
CA ALA A 47 -10.56 -6.46 -14.10
C ALA A 47 -10.23 -5.29 -13.16
N ALA A 48 -9.37 -4.38 -13.62
CA ALA A 48 -8.97 -3.23 -12.84
C ALA A 48 -10.10 -2.18 -12.86
N ARG A 49 -11.16 -2.39 -12.07
CA ARG A 49 -12.04 -1.26 -11.71
C ARG A 49 -11.25 -0.39 -10.75
N ARG A 50 -10.53 0.57 -11.31
CA ARG A 50 -9.70 1.50 -10.55
C ARG A 50 -10.62 2.50 -9.85
N VAL A 51 -11.14 2.09 -8.70
CA VAL A 51 -11.89 3.00 -7.83
C VAL A 51 -10.92 4.11 -7.45
N ARG A 52 -11.19 5.35 -7.87
CA ARG A 52 -10.56 6.54 -7.29
C ARG A 52 -11.01 6.61 -5.85
N SER A 53 -10.31 5.92 -4.95
CA SER A 53 -10.51 6.13 -3.53
C SER A 53 -10.00 7.52 -3.21
N LYS A 54 -10.92 8.48 -3.07
CA LYS A 54 -10.65 9.79 -2.47
C LYS A 54 -10.35 9.55 -1.00
N LEU A 55 -9.22 8.91 -0.70
CA LEU A 55 -8.74 8.66 0.65
C LEU A 55 -8.45 10.02 1.28
N THR A 56 -9.29 10.40 2.24
CA THR A 56 -9.03 11.51 3.15
C THR A 56 -8.14 10.98 4.29
N THR A 57 -7.15 11.78 4.65
CA THR A 57 -6.23 11.49 5.76
C THR A 57 -6.13 12.75 6.62
N LEU A 58 -5.92 12.61 7.92
CA LEU A 58 -5.73 13.76 8.78
C LEU A 58 -4.40 14.46 8.46
N ASP A 59 -4.41 15.80 8.50
CA ASP A 59 -3.22 16.61 8.27
C ASP A 59 -2.65 17.16 9.58
N PHE A 60 -1.96 16.29 10.32
CA PHE A 60 -1.32 16.65 11.60
C PHE A 60 -0.32 17.81 11.51
N ARG A 61 0.17 18.14 10.31
CA ARG A 61 1.02 19.32 10.09
C ARG A 61 0.29 20.65 10.29
N ARG A 62 -1.04 20.63 10.15
CA ARG A 62 -1.94 21.78 10.29
C ARG A 62 -2.87 21.63 11.50
N ALA A 63 -2.57 20.69 12.40
CA ALA A 63 -3.35 20.48 13.60
C ALA A 63 -3.16 21.64 14.57
N ASP A 64 -4.25 22.07 15.20
CA ASP A 64 -4.19 22.93 16.36
C ASP A 64 -4.09 22.07 17.63
N PHE A 65 -2.87 21.85 18.10
CA PHE A 65 -2.61 21.07 19.31
C PHE A 65 -2.97 21.81 20.60
N GLY A 66 -3.05 23.15 20.56
CA GLY A 66 -3.50 23.96 21.69
C GLY A 66 -4.98 23.72 21.93
N LEU A 67 -5.79 23.89 20.89
CA LEU A 67 -7.22 23.62 20.93
C LEU A 67 -7.53 22.15 21.29
N LEU A 68 -6.77 21.20 20.75
CA LEU A 68 -6.94 19.78 21.07
C LEU A 68 -6.71 19.52 22.57
N ARG A 69 -5.66 20.11 23.15
CA ARG A 69 -5.36 20.00 24.58
C ARG A 69 -6.46 20.63 25.41
N ASP A 70 -6.93 21.81 25.02
CA ASP A 70 -7.99 22.52 25.74
C ASP A 70 -9.30 21.75 25.74
N LEU A 71 -9.72 21.19 24.59
CA LEU A 71 -10.95 20.41 24.49
C LEU A 71 -10.90 19.15 25.37
N ILE A 72 -9.76 18.46 25.40
CA ILE A 72 -9.56 17.27 26.24
C ILE A 72 -9.46 17.66 27.73
N GLY A 73 -8.78 18.77 28.03
CA GLY A 73 -8.58 19.25 29.40
C GLY A 73 -9.84 19.81 30.06
N ARG A 74 -10.83 20.26 29.27
CA ARG A 74 -12.12 20.75 29.77
C ARG A 74 -13.07 19.64 30.20
N VAL A 75 -12.80 18.39 29.82
CA VAL A 75 -13.65 17.26 30.20
C VAL A 75 -13.46 16.97 31.69
N THR A 76 -14.56 16.92 32.44
CA THR A 76 -14.55 16.52 33.86
C THR A 76 -14.42 15.01 33.96
N TRP A 77 -13.20 14.51 33.80
CA TRP A 77 -12.90 13.08 33.72
C TRP A 77 -13.37 12.30 34.94
N GLU A 78 -13.31 12.87 36.14
CA GLU A 78 -13.76 12.18 37.36
C GLU A 78 -15.24 11.78 37.27
N LYS A 79 -16.09 12.67 36.76
CA LYS A 79 -17.52 12.41 36.57
C LYS A 79 -17.80 11.49 35.39
N VAL A 80 -17.07 11.73 34.29
CA VAL A 80 -17.29 11.00 33.03
C VAL A 80 -16.89 9.53 33.16
N LEU A 81 -15.86 9.25 33.96
CA LEU A 81 -15.33 7.91 34.20
C LEU A 81 -15.87 7.28 35.50
N GLU A 82 -16.68 8.01 36.28
CA GLU A 82 -17.25 7.50 37.52
C GLU A 82 -18.04 6.22 37.27
N ARG A 83 -17.83 5.20 38.11
CA ARG A 83 -18.54 3.91 38.08
C ARG A 83 -18.34 3.09 36.80
N ARG A 84 -17.43 3.48 35.91
CA ARG A 84 -17.11 2.75 34.68
C ARG A 84 -15.95 1.79 34.88
N GLY A 85 -16.05 0.60 34.29
CA GLY A 85 -14.94 -0.34 34.20
C GLY A 85 -13.86 0.17 33.23
N ALA A 86 -12.65 -0.40 33.29
CA ALA A 86 -11.52 0.04 32.47
C ALA A 86 -11.84 0.08 30.95
N GLN A 87 -12.58 -0.92 30.46
CA GLN A 87 -12.95 -1.00 29.04
C GLN A 87 -13.96 0.09 28.64
N GLU A 88 -14.95 0.37 29.49
CA GLU A 88 -15.94 1.42 29.24
C GLU A 88 -15.29 2.81 29.32
N SER A 89 -14.45 3.02 30.33
CA SER A 89 -13.65 4.24 30.48
C SER A 89 -12.76 4.48 29.26
N TRP A 90 -12.14 3.44 28.70
CA TRP A 90 -11.35 3.54 27.48
C TRP A 90 -12.18 3.96 26.26
N LEU A 91 -13.38 3.39 26.09
CA LEU A 91 -14.27 3.75 24.99
C LEU A 91 -14.71 5.21 25.09
N VAL A 92 -15.07 5.67 26.29
CA VAL A 92 -15.49 7.05 26.53
C VAL A 92 -14.34 8.03 26.29
N PHE A 93 -13.14 7.71 26.78
CA PHE A 93 -11.95 8.50 26.49
C PHE A 93 -11.68 8.59 24.99
N LYS A 94 -11.75 7.45 24.29
CA LYS A 94 -11.51 7.38 22.85
C LYS A 94 -12.53 8.21 22.07
N ASP A 95 -13.79 8.20 22.46
CA ASP A 95 -14.84 9.00 21.83
C ASP A 95 -14.55 10.50 21.95
N HIS A 96 -14.27 10.99 23.16
CA HIS A 96 -13.90 12.39 23.39
C HIS A 96 -12.64 12.80 22.62
N LEU A 97 -11.63 11.93 22.59
CA LEU A 97 -10.40 12.16 21.84
C LEU A 97 -10.68 12.27 20.33
N LEU A 98 -11.52 11.38 19.78
CA LEU A 98 -11.86 11.40 18.36
C LEU A 98 -12.67 12.64 17.99
N GLN A 99 -13.65 13.03 18.82
CA GLN A 99 -14.43 14.25 18.61
C GLN A 99 -13.55 15.51 18.63
N ALA A 100 -12.65 15.61 19.60
CA ALA A 100 -11.70 16.71 19.67
C ALA A 100 -10.75 16.71 18.45
N GLN A 101 -10.28 15.54 18.04
CA GLN A 101 -9.44 15.36 16.86
C GLN A 101 -10.13 15.83 15.57
N GLU A 102 -11.42 15.52 15.39
CA GLU A 102 -12.17 15.95 14.21
C GLU A 102 -12.31 17.47 14.11
N SER A 103 -12.42 18.14 15.26
CA SER A 103 -12.53 19.60 15.35
C SER A 103 -11.18 20.30 15.13
N CYS A 104 -10.07 19.69 15.59
CA CYS A 104 -8.75 20.34 15.63
C CYS A 104 -7.85 19.99 14.45
N ILE A 105 -8.11 18.89 13.75
CA ILE A 105 -7.21 18.37 12.72
C ILE A 105 -7.89 18.33 11.35
N PRO A 106 -7.50 19.20 10.41
CA PRO A 106 -8.13 19.24 9.10
C PRO A 106 -7.84 17.95 8.30
N LYS A 107 -8.80 17.52 7.49
CA LYS A 107 -8.66 16.38 6.58
C LYS A 107 -8.03 16.85 5.26
N LYS A 108 -6.97 16.19 4.81
CA LYS A 108 -6.38 16.37 3.46
C LYS A 108 -6.75 15.21 2.54
N LYS A 109 -7.05 15.52 1.29
CA LYS A 109 -7.20 14.53 0.23
C LYS A 109 -5.81 14.01 -0.14
N LYS A 110 -5.63 12.70 -0.14
CA LYS A 110 -4.42 12.09 -0.68
C LYS A 110 -4.44 12.34 -2.19
N SER A 111 -3.53 13.17 -2.69
CA SER A 111 -3.46 13.41 -4.13
C SER A 111 -3.08 12.11 -4.85
N ASP A 112 -3.66 11.89 -6.03
CA ASP A 112 -3.43 10.69 -6.84
C ASP A 112 -1.93 10.39 -7.04
N LYS A 113 -1.08 11.42 -7.11
CA LYS A 113 0.38 11.28 -7.23
C LYS A 113 1.02 10.60 -6.01
N LYS A 114 0.60 10.94 -4.79
CA LYS A 114 1.10 10.31 -3.55
C LYS A 114 0.43 8.96 -3.26
N ALA A 115 -0.83 8.77 -3.70
CA ALA A 115 -1.52 7.49 -3.59
C ALA A 115 -0.94 6.42 -4.56
N ARG A 116 -0.39 6.85 -5.70
CA ARG A 116 0.31 5.98 -6.67
C ARG A 116 1.67 5.45 -6.19
N ARG A 117 2.20 5.96 -5.07
CA ARG A 117 3.52 5.59 -4.56
C ARG A 117 3.36 4.54 -3.45
N PRO A 118 3.81 3.29 -3.66
CA PRO A 118 3.90 2.30 -2.59
C PRO A 118 4.78 2.82 -1.43
N ALA A 119 4.42 2.50 -0.18
CA ALA A 119 5.16 2.99 1.00
C ALA A 119 6.63 2.54 1.01
N TRP A 120 6.94 1.37 0.43
CA TRP A 120 8.29 0.80 0.35
C TRP A 120 9.17 1.43 -0.74
N ILE A 121 8.61 2.18 -1.70
CA ILE A 121 9.41 2.74 -2.79
C ILE A 121 10.03 4.08 -2.35
N ASN A 122 11.35 4.12 -2.20
CA ASN A 122 12.12 5.33 -1.91
C ASN A 122 12.59 6.03 -3.20
N LYS A 123 13.08 7.28 -3.08
CA LYS A 123 13.50 8.10 -4.24
C LYS A 123 14.67 7.45 -4.99
N LYS A 124 15.67 6.96 -4.28
CA LYS A 124 16.84 6.27 -4.84
C LYS A 124 16.46 5.07 -5.72
N LEU A 125 15.47 4.28 -5.29
CA LEU A 125 14.98 3.14 -6.06
C LEU A 125 14.21 3.57 -7.31
N GLN A 126 13.44 4.66 -7.23
CA GLN A 126 12.75 5.23 -8.41
C GLN A 126 13.75 5.71 -9.46
N ASP A 127 14.81 6.39 -9.05
CA ASP A 127 15.84 6.90 -9.95
C ASP A 127 16.55 5.75 -10.68
N LYS A 128 16.90 4.67 -9.96
CA LYS A 128 17.46 3.45 -10.57
C LYS A 128 16.51 2.81 -11.59
N LEU A 129 15.21 2.71 -11.27
CA LEU A 129 14.21 2.16 -12.18
C LEU A 129 14.03 3.03 -13.44
N LYS A 130 14.11 4.36 -13.29
CA LYS A 130 14.05 5.31 -14.42
C LYS A 130 15.25 5.12 -15.34
N ASN A 131 16.47 5.10 -14.78
CA ASN A 131 17.70 4.89 -15.54
C ASN A 131 17.68 3.56 -16.30
N LYS A 132 17.23 2.47 -15.64
CA LYS A 132 17.08 1.15 -16.30
C LYS A 132 16.12 1.21 -17.48
N LYS A 133 14.96 1.88 -17.33
CA LYS A 133 13.98 2.04 -18.42
C LYS A 133 14.54 2.86 -19.58
N GLU A 134 15.28 3.92 -19.28
CA GLU A 134 15.94 4.77 -20.28
C GLU A 134 16.98 3.98 -21.08
N ALA A 135 17.86 3.25 -20.39
CA ALA A 135 18.84 2.38 -21.03
C ALA A 135 18.18 1.32 -21.93
N TYR A 136 17.12 0.65 -21.47
CA TYR A 136 16.39 -0.34 -22.27
C TYR A 136 15.71 0.28 -23.49
N ARG A 137 15.13 1.49 -23.37
CA ARG A 137 14.55 2.20 -24.53
C ARG A 137 15.61 2.53 -25.57
N GLY A 138 16.77 3.00 -25.14
CA GLY A 138 17.90 3.28 -26.03
C GLY A 138 18.36 2.03 -26.78
N TRP A 139 18.58 0.92 -26.07
CA TRP A 139 18.94 -0.37 -26.68
C TRP A 139 17.90 -0.90 -27.68
N LYS A 140 16.61 -0.61 -27.47
CA LYS A 140 15.53 -1.09 -28.34
C LYS A 140 15.32 -0.23 -29.60
N GLN A 141 15.84 1.00 -29.59
CA GLN A 141 15.69 1.96 -30.68
C GLN A 141 16.95 2.07 -31.56
N GLY A 142 18.09 1.55 -31.09
CA GLY A 142 19.28 1.31 -31.91
C GLY A 142 19.32 -0.13 -32.39
#